data_AF-A0A536UIV9-F1
#
_entry.id   AF-A0A536UIV9-F1
#
_cell.length_a   1.000
_cell.length_b   1.000
_cell.length_c   1.000
_cell.angle_alpha   90.00
_cell.angle_beta   90.00
_cell.angle_gamma   90.00
#
_symmetry.space_group_name_H-M   'P 1'
#
loop_
_entity.id
_entity.type
_entity.pdbx_description
1 polymer ?
#
loop_
_entity_poly.entity_id
_entity_poly.type
_entity_poly.pdbx_seq_one_letter_code
_entity_poly.pdbx_strand_id
1 'polypeptide(L)'
;MLTLEFAQGAHVTIEVSAVASTGDRWAEQHLALHGETGALCADVVFGGMERGAMVRGVRHSEVRFQTLPVPQDLYNTFECPHDGTALLPGLSLEPSIAPRAFVDAIVDGQPAFPDFHDGLKVQEVVDAALLSHRTGCRVPLQ
;
A
#
# COMPACT_ATOMS: atom_id res chain seq x y z
N MET A 1 8.40 14.95 2.55
CA MET A 1 8.10 14.08 3.71
C MET A 1 6.81 14.58 4.37
N LEU A 2 5.85 13.68 4.59
CA LEU A 2 4.59 13.91 5.30
C LEU A 2 4.60 13.06 6.58
N THR A 3 4.15 13.61 7.70
CA THR A 3 3.97 12.86 8.96
C THR A 3 2.51 12.93 9.38
N LEU A 4 1.94 11.77 9.71
CA LEU A 4 0.56 11.58 10.11
C LEU A 4 0.51 11.00 11.54
N GLU A 5 -0.46 11.46 12.32
CA GLU A 5 -0.85 10.86 13.58
C GLU A 5 -2.28 10.34 13.41
N PHE A 6 -2.45 9.03 13.57
CA PHE A 6 -3.74 8.38 13.47
C PHE A 6 -4.52 8.61 14.76
N ALA A 7 -5.86 8.60 14.68
CA ALA A 7 -6.73 8.74 15.85
C ALA A 7 -6.45 7.70 16.97
N GLN A 8 -5.89 6.54 16.60
CA GLN A 8 -5.50 5.46 17.51
C GLN A 8 -4.09 5.63 18.11
N GLY A 9 -3.39 6.72 17.80
CA GLY A 9 -2.04 7.03 18.30
C GLY A 9 -0.89 6.47 17.46
N ALA A 10 -1.18 5.73 16.39
CA ALA A 10 -0.15 5.28 15.45
C ALA A 10 0.45 6.48 14.68
N HIS A 11 1.74 6.40 14.39
CA HIS A 11 2.46 7.43 13.63
C HIS A 11 2.93 6.86 12.31
N VAL A 12 2.79 7.63 11.25
CA VAL A 12 3.23 7.25 9.90
C VAL A 12 4.03 8.37 9.28
N THR A 13 5.12 8.02 8.62
CA THR A 13 5.87 8.92 7.75
C THR A 13 5.74 8.43 6.32
N ILE A 14 5.42 9.35 5.41
CA ILE A 14 5.29 9.07 3.98
C ILE A 14 6.31 9.93 3.23
N GLU A 15 7.09 9.29 2.37
CA GLU A 15 7.99 9.93 1.44
C GLU A 15 7.67 9.47 0.02
N VAL A 16 7.56 10.44 -0.90
CA VAL A 16 7.26 10.19 -2.30
C VAL A 16 8.13 11.13 -3.13
N SER A 17 8.75 10.59 -4.19
CA SER A 17 9.56 11.35 -5.12
C SER A 17 9.35 10.85 -6.54
N ALA A 18 9.08 11.78 -7.47
CA ALA A 18 9.04 11.50 -8.91
C ALA A 18 10.40 11.79 -9.60
N VAL A 19 11.41 12.21 -8.83
CA VAL A 19 12.75 12.56 -9.34
C VAL A 19 13.85 11.66 -8.78
N ALA A 20 13.49 10.67 -7.97
CA ALA A 20 14.40 9.63 -7.52
C ALA A 20 14.76 8.72 -8.71
N SER A 21 16.03 8.35 -8.82
CA SER A 21 16.48 7.40 -9.84
C SER A 21 16.12 5.98 -9.43
N THR A 22 15.23 5.34 -10.18
CA THR A 22 14.74 3.98 -9.91
C THR A 22 15.23 2.95 -10.94
N GLY A 23 16.04 3.36 -11.92
CA GLY A 23 16.51 2.45 -12.98
C GLY A 23 15.37 1.96 -13.88
N ASP A 24 15.33 0.65 -14.16
CA ASP A 24 14.27 0.00 -14.96
C ASP A 24 13.03 -0.39 -14.11
N ARG A 25 13.06 -0.12 -12.80
CA ARG A 25 11.98 -0.48 -11.86
C ARG A 25 10.67 0.28 -12.09
N TRP A 26 10.71 1.38 -12.83
CA TRP A 26 9.60 2.30 -13.13
C TRP A 26 9.01 2.98 -11.88
N ALA A 27 8.48 2.23 -10.93
CA ALA A 27 8.04 2.68 -9.62
C ALA A 27 8.39 1.62 -8.56
N GLU A 28 8.60 2.07 -7.32
CA GLU A 28 8.79 1.18 -6.17
C GLU A 28 8.11 1.75 -4.93
N GLN A 29 7.73 0.85 -4.01
CA GLN A 29 7.13 1.18 -2.74
C GLN A 29 7.82 0.39 -1.62
N HIS A 30 8.18 1.09 -0.56
CA HIS A 30 8.76 0.52 0.64
C HIS A 30 7.85 0.83 1.83
N LEU A 31 7.41 -0.20 2.52
CA LEU A 31 6.56 -0.12 3.70
C LEU A 31 7.26 -0.76 4.89
N ALA A 32 7.22 -0.11 6.05
CA ALA A 32 7.63 -0.69 7.31
C ALA A 32 6.58 -0.40 8.38
N LEU A 33 6.04 -1.47 8.98
CA LEU A 33 5.04 -1.45 10.04
C LEU A 33 5.67 -1.99 11.32
N HIS A 34 5.53 -1.26 12.42
CA HIS A 34 6.03 -1.67 13.72
C HIS A 34 4.86 -1.75 14.70
N GLY A 35 4.71 -2.91 15.33
CA GLY A 35 3.70 -3.15 16.35
C GLY A 35 4.30 -3.75 17.60
N GLU A 36 3.48 -3.91 18.63
CA GLU A 36 3.88 -4.47 19.92
C GLU A 36 4.42 -5.92 19.83
N THR A 37 3.92 -6.72 18.87
CA THR A 37 4.27 -8.14 18.73
C THR A 37 5.31 -8.41 17.66
N GLY A 38 5.79 -7.39 16.95
CA GLY A 38 6.75 -7.55 15.87
C GLY A 38 6.74 -6.42 14.84
N ALA A 39 7.41 -6.65 13.72
CA ALA A 39 7.45 -5.73 12.60
C ALA A 39 7.24 -6.46 11.28
N LEU A 40 6.68 -5.74 10.30
CA LEU A 40 6.52 -6.17 8.92
C LEU A 40 7.16 -5.14 7.99
N CYS A 41 7.87 -5.60 6.98
CA CYS A 41 8.36 -4.77 5.89
C CYS A 41 7.86 -5.34 4.57
N ALA A 42 7.45 -4.47 3.65
CA ALA A 42 7.08 -4.87 2.30
C ALA A 42 7.83 -3.99 1.30
N ASP A 43 8.40 -4.63 0.29
CA ASP A 43 9.06 -3.99 -0.84
C ASP A 43 8.28 -4.40 -2.09
N VAL A 44 7.82 -3.44 -2.89
CA VAL A 44 7.08 -3.67 -4.13
C VAL A 44 7.76 -2.93 -5.26
N VAL A 45 8.14 -3.66 -6.31
CA VAL A 45 8.78 -3.14 -7.51
C VAL A 45 7.86 -3.37 -8.71
N PHE A 46 7.55 -2.31 -9.45
CA PHE A 46 6.48 -2.32 -10.44
C PHE A 46 6.95 -2.69 -11.86
N GLY A 47 8.26 -2.61 -12.14
CA GLY A 47 8.83 -2.84 -13.47
C GLY A 47 10.23 -3.45 -13.43
N GLY A 48 10.79 -3.69 -14.61
CA GLY A 48 12.17 -4.18 -14.75
C GLY A 48 12.36 -5.65 -14.38
N MET A 49 13.62 -6.05 -14.28
CA MET A 49 14.02 -7.43 -13.95
C MET A 49 13.75 -7.81 -12.49
N GLU A 50 13.67 -6.83 -11.60
CA GLU A 50 13.43 -7.02 -10.16
C GLU A 50 11.95 -6.86 -9.78
N ARG A 51 11.04 -6.83 -10.75
CA ARG A 51 9.59 -6.67 -10.50
C ARG A 51 9.07 -7.74 -9.53
N GLY A 52 8.22 -7.31 -8.60
CA GLY A 52 7.49 -8.18 -7.68
C GLY A 52 7.33 -7.60 -6.29
N ALA A 53 6.81 -8.39 -5.36
CA ALA A 53 6.75 -8.00 -3.95
C ALA A 53 7.46 -9.01 -3.07
N MET A 54 8.11 -8.47 -2.04
CA MET A 54 8.74 -9.21 -0.97
C MET A 54 8.16 -8.73 0.35
N VAL A 55 7.62 -9.65 1.15
CA VAL A 55 7.20 -9.36 2.52
C VAL A 55 8.17 -10.01 3.47
N ARG A 56 8.64 -9.25 4.46
CA ARG A 56 9.53 -9.70 5.52
C ARG A 56 8.89 -9.39 6.86
N GLY A 57 9.07 -10.25 7.84
CA GLY A 57 8.57 -10.00 9.19
C GLY A 57 9.47 -10.56 10.27
N VAL A 58 9.33 -10.02 11.47
CA VAL A 58 10.00 -10.50 12.67
C VAL A 58 9.02 -10.41 13.84
N ARG A 59 8.85 -11.50 14.59
CA ARG A 59 8.10 -11.49 15.84
C ARG A 59 8.99 -11.01 16.98
N HIS A 60 8.39 -10.54 18.08
CA HIS A 60 9.15 -10.10 19.27
C HIS A 60 10.13 -11.16 19.82
N SER A 61 9.80 -12.45 19.68
CA SER A 61 10.66 -13.56 20.09
C SER A 61 11.79 -13.89 19.11
N GLU A 62 11.82 -13.25 17.94
CA GLU A 62 12.74 -13.55 16.86
C GLU A 62 13.80 -12.46 16.74
N VAL A 63 15.02 -12.84 16.37
CA VAL A 63 16.16 -11.91 16.26
C VAL A 63 16.47 -11.49 14.82
N ARG A 64 15.77 -12.06 13.83
CA ARG A 64 16.02 -11.81 12.41
C ARG A 64 14.70 -11.75 11.65
N PHE A 65 14.63 -10.81 10.71
CA PHE A 65 13.58 -10.80 9.71
C PHE A 65 13.63 -12.07 8.85
N GLN A 66 12.45 -12.61 8.58
CA GLN A 66 12.24 -13.76 7.71
C GLN A 66 11.37 -13.34 6.54
N THR A 67 11.64 -13.86 5.35
CA THR A 67 10.70 -13.74 4.22
C THR A 67 9.42 -14.48 4.58
N LEU A 68 8.30 -13.77 4.50
CA LEU A 68 6.98 -14.33 4.75
C LEU A 68 6.30 -14.64 3.43
N PRO A 69 5.68 -15.81 3.28
CA PRO A 69 4.78 -16.03 2.16
C PRO A 69 3.62 -15.04 2.29
N VAL A 70 3.27 -14.38 1.19
CA VAL A 70 2.03 -13.61 1.14
C VAL A 70 0.87 -14.63 1.14
N PRO A 71 -0.07 -14.53 2.09
CA PRO A 71 -1.19 -15.46 2.19
C PRO A 71 -2.02 -15.52 0.90
N GLN A 72 -2.43 -16.74 0.49
CA GLN A 72 -3.13 -17.00 -0.77
C GLN A 72 -4.48 -16.26 -0.87
N ASP A 73 -5.14 -16.07 0.26
CA ASP A 73 -6.40 -15.33 0.41
C ASP A 73 -6.24 -13.82 0.12
N LEU A 74 -5.05 -13.25 0.30
CA LEU A 74 -4.78 -11.87 -0.12
C LEU A 74 -4.65 -11.72 -1.64
N TYR A 75 -4.50 -12.82 -2.38
CA TYR A 75 -4.37 -12.81 -3.83
C TYR A 75 -5.69 -12.97 -4.58
N ASN A 76 -6.84 -13.11 -3.90
CA ASN A 76 -8.18 -13.28 -4.50
C ASN A 76 -8.19 -14.13 -5.79
N THR A 77 -8.38 -15.44 -5.67
CA THR A 77 -8.47 -16.43 -6.78
C THR A 77 -7.28 -16.51 -7.74
N PHE A 78 -6.26 -15.67 -7.61
CA PHE A 78 -5.07 -15.69 -8.46
C PHE A 78 -3.95 -16.51 -7.83
N GLU A 79 -3.43 -17.51 -8.55
CA GLU A 79 -2.13 -18.11 -8.23
C GLU A 79 -1.04 -17.10 -8.61
N CYS A 80 -0.65 -16.25 -7.65
CA CYS A 80 0.55 -15.44 -7.83
C CYS A 80 1.75 -16.38 -7.81
N PRO A 81 2.60 -16.42 -8.86
CA PRO A 81 3.84 -17.17 -8.76
C PRO A 81 4.60 -16.66 -7.54
N HIS A 82 5.16 -17.58 -6.75
CA HIS A 82 5.83 -17.28 -5.47
C HIS A 82 7.01 -16.29 -5.58
N ASP A 83 7.37 -15.87 -6.80
CA ASP A 83 8.37 -14.85 -7.10
C ASP A 83 7.80 -13.41 -7.15
N GLY A 84 6.48 -13.23 -6.98
CA GLY A 84 5.83 -11.92 -6.92
C GLY A 84 5.73 -11.19 -8.27
N THR A 85 6.21 -11.76 -9.37
CA THR A 85 6.39 -11.07 -10.66
C THR A 85 5.09 -10.67 -11.38
N ALA A 86 3.93 -11.09 -10.88
CA ALA A 86 2.62 -10.92 -11.52
C ALA A 86 1.75 -9.78 -10.92
N LEU A 87 2.27 -8.97 -10.00
CA LEU A 87 1.48 -8.04 -9.19
C LEU A 87 0.76 -6.90 -9.93
N LEU A 88 1.04 -6.62 -11.20
CA LEU A 88 0.34 -5.55 -11.94
C LEU A 88 -0.51 -6.07 -13.10
N PRO A 89 -0.03 -7.00 -13.95
CA PRO A 89 -0.88 -7.56 -14.99
C PRO A 89 -1.97 -8.47 -14.42
N GLY A 90 -1.69 -9.18 -13.30
CA GLY A 90 -2.63 -10.12 -12.68
C GLY A 90 -3.79 -9.46 -11.92
N LEU A 91 -3.64 -8.22 -11.43
CA LEU A 91 -4.69 -7.51 -10.70
C LEU A 91 -5.88 -7.07 -11.58
N SER A 92 -5.70 -7.03 -12.90
CA SER A 92 -6.68 -6.45 -13.83
C SER A 92 -7.51 -7.48 -14.61
N LEU A 93 -7.12 -8.75 -14.61
CA LEU A 93 -7.68 -9.74 -15.54
C LEU A 93 -8.59 -10.79 -14.88
N GLU A 94 -8.37 -11.17 -13.62
CA GLU A 94 -9.10 -12.29 -13.01
C GLU A 94 -9.62 -12.04 -11.57
N PRO A 95 -8.92 -11.35 -10.65
CA PRO A 95 -9.51 -11.01 -9.37
C PRO A 95 -10.55 -9.90 -9.52
N SER A 96 -11.58 -9.91 -8.66
CA SER A 96 -12.44 -8.76 -8.41
C SER A 96 -11.65 -7.65 -7.69
N ILE A 97 -10.75 -7.01 -8.44
CA ILE A 97 -9.89 -5.91 -7.99
C ILE A 97 -9.98 -4.79 -9.04
N ALA A 98 -9.80 -3.55 -8.60
CA ALA A 98 -9.70 -2.37 -9.47
C ALA A 98 -10.94 -2.26 -10.40
N PRO A 99 -10.86 -2.06 -11.74
CA PRO A 99 -12.07 -1.94 -12.56
C PRO A 99 -13.03 -3.14 -12.47
N ARG A 100 -12.52 -4.35 -12.24
CA ARG A 100 -13.37 -5.55 -12.13
C ARG A 100 -14.20 -5.52 -10.85
N ALA A 101 -13.61 -5.12 -9.73
CA ALA A 101 -14.34 -4.91 -8.47
C ALA A 101 -15.51 -3.94 -8.61
N PHE A 102 -15.32 -2.88 -9.38
CA PHE A 102 -16.37 -1.91 -9.67
C PHE A 102 -17.52 -2.52 -10.50
N VAL A 103 -17.19 -3.32 -11.52
CA VAL A 103 -18.19 -4.02 -12.34
C VAL A 103 -18.96 -5.05 -11.50
N ASP A 104 -18.27 -5.85 -10.69
CA ASP A 104 -18.92 -6.86 -9.85
C ASP A 104 -19.85 -6.20 -8.81
N ALA A 105 -19.44 -5.09 -8.20
CA ALA A 105 -20.30 -4.31 -7.30
C ALA A 105 -21.60 -3.84 -8.00
N ILE A 106 -21.54 -3.43 -9.27
CA ILE A 106 -22.72 -3.07 -10.06
C ILE A 106 -23.62 -4.29 -10.29
N VAL A 107 -23.04 -5.43 -10.70
CA VAL A 107 -23.77 -6.66 -11.00
C VAL A 107 -24.46 -7.20 -9.74
N ASP A 108 -23.78 -7.17 -8.60
CA ASP A 108 -24.25 -7.69 -7.32
C ASP A 108 -25.12 -6.70 -6.53
N GLY A 109 -25.30 -5.47 -7.06
CA GLY A 109 -26.06 -4.41 -6.42
C GLY A 109 -25.48 -3.98 -5.06
N GLN A 110 -24.16 -4.06 -4.90
CA GLN A 110 -23.44 -3.65 -3.69
C GLN A 110 -22.72 -2.33 -3.90
N PRO A 111 -22.48 -1.54 -2.84
CA PRO A 111 -21.57 -0.40 -2.91
C PRO A 111 -20.17 -0.86 -3.33
N ALA A 112 -19.55 -0.14 -4.26
CA ALA A 112 -18.14 -0.35 -4.59
C ALA A 112 -17.24 0.12 -3.44
N PHE A 113 -16.07 -0.50 -3.28
CA PHE A 113 -15.06 -0.08 -2.31
C PHE A 113 -13.66 -0.13 -2.94
N PRO A 114 -12.77 0.87 -2.69
CA PRO A 114 -13.08 2.15 -2.04
C PRO A 114 -14.08 2.99 -2.86
N ASP A 115 -14.83 3.86 -2.19
CA ASP A 115 -15.85 4.71 -2.81
C ASP A 115 -15.43 6.18 -2.91
N PHE A 116 -16.35 7.06 -3.30
CA PHE A 116 -16.09 8.50 -3.37
C PHE A 116 -15.94 9.18 -2.01
N HIS A 117 -16.53 8.63 -0.95
CA HIS A 117 -16.30 9.12 0.40
C HIS A 117 -14.86 8.82 0.83
N ASP A 118 -14.34 7.62 0.55
CA ASP A 118 -12.92 7.30 0.78
C ASP A 118 -12.00 8.24 -0.01
N GLY A 119 -12.33 8.50 -1.28
CA GLY A 119 -11.60 9.45 -2.12
C GLY A 119 -11.60 10.88 -1.56
N LEU A 120 -12.74 11.34 -1.03
CA LEU A 120 -12.85 12.64 -0.35
C LEU A 120 -11.94 12.70 0.88
N LYS A 121 -11.93 11.66 1.72
CA LYS A 121 -11.06 11.59 2.90
C LYS A 121 -9.58 11.60 2.55
N VAL A 122 -9.18 10.94 1.46
CA VAL A 122 -7.80 11.04 0.95
C VAL A 122 -7.50 12.47 0.48
N GLN A 123 -8.42 13.13 -0.22
CA GLN A 123 -8.22 14.52 -0.66
C GLN A 123 -8.05 15.48 0.51
N GLU A 124 -8.81 15.30 1.60
CA GLU A 124 -8.65 16.10 2.83
C GLU A 124 -7.22 15.98 3.42
N VAL A 125 -6.63 14.77 3.41
CA VAL A 125 -5.24 14.53 3.82
C VAL A 125 -4.26 15.29 2.91
N VAL A 126 -4.46 15.24 1.60
CA VAL A 126 -3.61 15.93 0.62
C VAL A 126 -3.66 17.45 0.82
N ASP A 127 -4.86 18.01 0.97
CA ASP A 127 -5.04 19.45 1.18
C ASP A 127 -4.41 19.92 2.49
N ALA A 128 -4.57 19.13 3.56
CA ALA A 128 -3.94 19.38 4.85
C ALA A 128 -2.41 19.31 4.78
N ALA A 129 -1.85 18.36 4.03
CA ALA A 129 -0.41 18.25 3.82
C ALA A 129 0.16 19.49 3.10
N LEU A 130 -0.53 19.96 2.06
CA LEU A 130 -0.16 21.18 1.33
C LEU A 130 -0.26 22.43 2.22
N LEU A 131 -1.30 22.54 3.05
CA LEU A 131 -1.46 23.64 3.99
C LEU A 131 -0.38 23.60 5.09
N SER A 132 -0.09 22.41 5.62
CA SER A 132 0.97 22.20 6.61
C SER A 132 2.33 22.63 6.06
N HIS A 133 2.65 22.26 4.83
CA HIS A 133 3.89 22.67 4.18
C HIS A 133 4.02 24.20 4.05
N ARG A 134 2.94 24.89 3.65
CA ARG A 134 2.95 26.36 3.50
C ARG A 134 3.06 27.11 4.82
N THR A 135 2.52 26.56 5.90
CA THR A 135 2.40 27.24 7.20
C THR A 135 3.45 26.80 8.22
N GLY A 136 4.08 25.64 8.02
CA GLY A 136 4.97 25.02 9.00
C GLY A 136 4.23 24.46 10.23
N CYS A 137 2.90 24.34 10.18
CA CYS A 137 2.06 23.95 11.31
C CYS A 137 1.43 22.56 11.08
N ARG A 138 1.08 21.86 12.17
CA ARG A 138 0.23 20.67 12.11
C ARG A 138 -1.20 21.09 11.72
N VAL A 139 -1.84 20.30 10.86
CA VAL A 139 -3.23 20.52 10.43
C VAL A 139 -4.07 19.33 10.92
N PRO A 140 -5.11 19.56 11.74
CA PRO A 140 -6.01 18.50 12.18
C PRO A 140 -6.93 18.06 11.02
N LEU A 141 -7.26 16.77 11.00
CA LEU A 141 -8.24 16.18 10.09
C LEU A 141 -9.48 15.76 10.88
N GLN A 142 -10.65 15.75 10.23
CA GLN A 142 -11.95 15.40 10.84
C GLN A 142 -12.47 14.04 10.35
#